data_AF-A0A397GNX7-F1
#
_entry.id   AF-A0A397GNX7-F1
#
_cell.length_a   1.000
_cell.length_b   1.000
_cell.length_c   1.000
_cell.angle_alpha   90.00
_cell.angle_beta   90.00
_cell.angle_gamma   90.00
#
_symmetry.space_group_name_H-M   'P 1'
#
loop_
_entity.id
_entity.type
_entity.pdbx_description
1 polymer ?
#
loop_
_entity_poly.entity_id
_entity_poly.type
_entity_poly.pdbx_seq_one_letter_code
_entity_poly.pdbx_strand_id
1 'polypeptide(L)'
;MEKIKEPEKNSSYIQTLWQIHCTNAMLQKLNKGDYEIDPSDNRYIKGYSVNYKKAKGVSCFVPLDIPYNVPTRSLSNLEIPCYFLPERTPLAEGLVLIYTYMMKLRFPSGIQKGLHFIIAPTVHMTKENYVQVVKNMDWHLCTIKASIEMNELVFFDEDLDNVEDFRMIELYWLMEIWYEKATNDMDRLYANDIHTWIALDKPSFQDLLQHEPRAYIVFCALASMNANTPVSYVTQLTYQGEILGELEDAFGWREAEFYDNSMVNTN
;
A
#
# COMPACT_ATOMS: atom_id res chain seq x y z
N MET A 1 24.06 -7.31 -13.98
CA MET A 1 23.44 -6.71 -12.78
C MET A 1 23.39 -7.77 -11.71
N GLU A 2 23.91 -7.48 -10.52
CA GLU A 2 23.79 -8.37 -9.38
C GLU A 2 22.30 -8.44 -9.00
N LYS A 3 21.76 -9.66 -8.84
CA LYS A 3 20.35 -9.82 -8.46
C LYS A 3 20.19 -9.32 -7.03
N ILE A 4 19.37 -8.29 -6.84
CA ILE A 4 18.98 -7.83 -5.50
C ILE A 4 18.31 -9.01 -4.78
N LYS A 5 18.86 -9.39 -3.62
CA LYS A 5 18.29 -10.42 -2.76
C LYS A 5 17.17 -9.82 -1.91
N GLU A 6 16.07 -10.53 -1.76
CA GLU A 6 14.99 -10.14 -0.86
C GLU A 6 15.51 -9.99 0.59
N PRO A 7 15.24 -8.86 1.26
CA PRO A 7 15.61 -8.67 2.66
C PRO A 7 14.84 -9.60 3.60
N GLU A 8 15.34 -9.76 4.83
CA GLU A 8 14.56 -10.44 5.87
C GLU A 8 13.36 -9.59 6.28
N LYS A 9 12.18 -10.20 6.41
CA LYS A 9 10.94 -9.52 6.81
C LYS A 9 11.13 -8.73 8.11
N ASN A 10 10.68 -7.47 8.12
CA ASN A 10 10.86 -6.49 9.20
C ASN A 10 12.30 -6.01 9.45
N SER A 11 13.24 -6.33 8.56
CA SER A 11 14.56 -5.71 8.61
C SER A 11 14.44 -4.20 8.50
N SER A 12 15.22 -3.51 9.34
CA SER A 12 15.12 -2.07 9.57
C SER A 12 16.41 -1.37 9.15
N TYR A 13 16.29 -0.23 8.47
CA TYR A 13 17.42 0.53 7.93
C TYR A 13 17.30 2.02 8.25
N ILE A 14 18.40 2.62 8.70
CA ILE A 14 18.49 4.07 8.96
C ILE A 14 18.97 4.86 7.73
N GLN A 15 19.28 4.16 6.64
CA GLN A 15 19.65 4.73 5.35
C GLN A 15 19.13 3.82 4.24
N THR A 16 18.91 4.37 3.05
CA THR A 16 18.51 3.58 1.89
C THR A 16 19.67 2.69 1.41
N LEU A 17 19.39 1.41 1.18
CA LEU A 17 20.35 0.50 0.54
C LEU A 17 20.15 0.41 -0.98
N TRP A 18 18.97 0.78 -1.44
CA TRP A 18 18.54 0.77 -2.83
C TRP A 18 17.91 2.11 -3.17
N GLN A 19 17.70 2.39 -4.46
CA GLN A 19 16.86 3.49 -4.87
C GLN A 19 15.42 3.23 -4.44
N ILE A 20 14.91 4.05 -3.51
CA ILE A 20 13.57 3.90 -2.92
C ILE A 20 12.64 4.89 -3.58
N HIS A 21 11.56 4.39 -4.19
CA HIS A 21 10.53 5.21 -4.82
C HIS A 21 9.35 5.40 -3.89
N CYS A 22 8.81 6.61 -3.83
CA CYS A 22 7.58 6.93 -3.14
C CYS A 22 6.73 7.82 -4.05
N THR A 23 5.51 7.39 -4.32
CA THR A 23 4.60 8.22 -5.10
C THR A 23 4.16 9.39 -4.24
N ASN A 24 4.13 10.57 -4.84
CA ASN A 24 3.60 11.75 -4.19
C ASN A 24 4.31 12.19 -2.89
N ALA A 25 5.53 11.75 -2.59
CA ALA A 25 6.21 12.03 -1.31
C ALA A 25 6.11 13.50 -0.84
N MET A 26 6.18 14.46 -1.78
CA MET A 26 6.07 15.90 -1.50
C MET A 26 4.64 16.43 -1.32
N LEU A 27 3.62 15.83 -1.95
CA LEU A 27 2.22 16.29 -1.85
C LEU A 27 1.33 15.35 -1.00
N GLN A 28 1.85 14.20 -0.58
CA GLN A 28 1.13 13.21 0.20
C GLN A 28 0.68 13.83 1.52
N LYS A 29 -0.62 13.75 1.77
CA LYS A 29 -1.19 13.80 3.12
C LYS A 29 -1.07 12.38 3.66
N LEU A 30 -0.70 12.21 4.93
CA LEU A 30 -0.70 10.89 5.55
C LEU A 30 -2.11 10.30 5.47
N ASN A 31 -2.21 9.15 4.81
CA ASN A 31 -3.37 8.28 4.90
C ASN A 31 -3.43 7.70 6.32
N LYS A 32 -4.61 7.33 6.77
CA LYS A 32 -4.77 6.68 8.08
C LYS A 32 -3.98 5.37 8.19
N GLY A 33 -3.66 4.74 7.07
CA GLY A 33 -2.78 3.57 7.00
C GLY A 33 -1.31 3.86 7.27
N ASP A 34 -0.87 5.11 7.14
CA ASP A 34 0.55 5.49 7.23
C ASP A 34 1.01 5.75 8.67
N TYR A 35 0.10 5.74 9.65
CA TYR A 35 0.42 6.00 11.05
C TYR A 35 -0.61 5.37 12.02
N GLU A 36 -0.26 5.33 13.30
CA GLU A 36 -1.16 4.96 14.40
C GLU A 36 -1.13 6.10 15.41
N ILE A 37 -2.30 6.52 15.91
CA ILE A 37 -2.38 7.52 16.98
C ILE A 37 -1.92 6.87 18.29
N ASP A 38 -1.14 7.60 19.10
CA ASP A 38 -0.75 7.11 20.41
C ASP A 38 -2.00 7.05 21.32
N PRO A 39 -2.36 5.86 21.86
CA PRO A 39 -3.54 5.71 22.71
C PRO A 39 -3.41 6.46 24.05
N SER A 40 -2.18 6.82 24.45
CA SER A 40 -1.92 7.60 25.67
C SER A 40 -2.02 9.12 25.45
N ASP A 41 -1.79 9.60 24.23
CA ASP A 41 -1.94 11.02 23.87
C ASP A 41 -2.30 11.18 22.39
N ASN A 42 -3.58 11.45 22.11
CA ASN A 42 -4.12 11.49 20.76
C ASN A 42 -3.58 12.65 19.88
N ARG A 43 -2.76 13.54 20.43
CA ARG A 43 -2.06 14.60 19.69
C ARG A 43 -0.85 14.08 18.93
N TYR A 44 -0.41 12.87 19.23
CA TYR A 44 0.81 12.28 18.71
C TYR A 44 0.55 10.97 17.99
N ILE A 45 1.48 10.62 17.12
CA ILE A 45 1.56 9.29 16.52
C ILE A 45 2.52 8.43 17.33
N LYS A 46 2.22 7.15 17.36
CA LYS A 46 3.02 6.13 18.04
C LYS A 46 4.40 6.02 17.39
N GLY A 47 5.44 6.12 18.20
CA GLY A 47 6.81 5.78 17.80
C GLY A 47 7.05 4.27 17.95
N TYR A 48 7.70 3.67 16.96
CA TYR A 48 7.98 2.23 16.96
C TYR A 48 9.44 1.94 17.31
N SER A 49 9.68 0.87 18.08
CA SER A 49 11.05 0.39 18.24
C SER A 49 11.59 -0.12 16.90
N VAL A 50 12.89 0.05 16.68
CA VAL A 50 13.58 -0.60 15.55
C VAL A 50 13.31 -2.11 15.66
N ASN A 51 12.81 -2.74 14.59
CA ASN A 51 12.31 -4.13 14.52
C ASN A 51 10.87 -4.39 15.02
N TYR A 52 10.06 -3.36 15.27
CA TYR A 52 8.64 -3.58 15.60
C TYR A 52 7.89 -4.17 14.39
N LYS A 53 7.32 -5.37 14.56
CA LYS A 53 6.72 -6.17 13.47
C LYS A 53 5.43 -5.61 12.89
N LYS A 54 4.80 -4.64 13.57
CA LYS A 54 3.50 -4.06 13.20
C LYS A 54 3.58 -2.54 13.02
N ALA A 55 4.74 -2.05 12.62
CA ALA A 55 4.92 -0.61 12.41
C ALA A 55 4.04 -0.16 11.24
N LYS A 56 3.49 1.05 11.35
CA LYS A 56 2.83 1.75 10.25
C LYS A 56 3.71 2.89 9.77
N GLY A 57 3.66 3.17 8.49
CA GLY A 57 4.54 4.16 7.89
C GLY A 57 4.17 4.51 6.46
N VAL A 58 4.77 5.59 5.95
CA VAL A 58 4.62 6.00 4.56
C VAL A 58 5.21 4.94 3.66
N SER A 59 4.43 4.49 2.70
CA SER A 59 4.79 3.36 1.86
C SER A 59 5.68 3.75 0.68
N CYS A 60 6.66 2.89 0.38
CA CYS A 60 7.65 3.10 -0.66
C CYS A 60 8.17 1.75 -1.18
N PHE A 61 8.83 1.74 -2.34
CA PHE A 61 9.20 0.50 -3.01
C PHE A 61 10.49 0.58 -3.82
N VAL A 62 11.12 -0.58 -4.01
CA VAL A 62 12.28 -0.77 -4.89
C VAL A 62 11.87 -1.67 -6.05
N PRO A 63 11.78 -1.18 -7.30
CA PRO A 63 11.48 -2.00 -8.45
C PRO A 63 12.68 -2.92 -8.79
N LEU A 64 12.42 -4.20 -9.09
CA LEU A 64 13.49 -5.20 -9.29
C LEU A 64 13.74 -5.58 -10.77
N ASP A 65 12.76 -5.40 -11.64
CA ASP A 65 12.85 -5.82 -13.05
C ASP A 65 13.07 -4.63 -14.00
N ILE A 66 13.74 -4.87 -15.14
CA ILE A 66 14.04 -3.86 -16.17
C ILE A 66 13.23 -4.17 -17.44
N PRO A 67 12.57 -3.18 -18.07
CA PRO A 67 12.50 -1.77 -17.69
C PRO A 67 11.69 -1.57 -16.40
N TYR A 68 12.12 -0.60 -15.58
CA TYR A 68 11.41 -0.29 -14.35
C TYR A 68 10.10 0.39 -14.68
N ASN A 69 8.96 -0.24 -14.38
CA ASN A 69 7.72 0.49 -14.28
C ASN A 69 7.65 1.07 -12.87
N VAL A 70 7.73 2.40 -12.80
CA VAL A 70 7.38 3.15 -11.60
C VAL A 70 6.10 3.93 -11.91
N PRO A 71 5.15 3.96 -10.97
CA PRO A 71 4.03 4.87 -11.05
C PRO A 71 4.49 6.28 -11.45
N THR A 72 3.67 6.93 -12.28
CA THR A 72 3.55 8.38 -12.51
C THR A 72 3.96 8.95 -13.88
N ARG A 73 3.25 10.06 -14.16
CA ARG A 73 3.29 11.02 -15.26
C ARG A 73 2.50 10.71 -16.55
N SER A 74 1.20 10.42 -16.43
CA SER A 74 0.17 10.91 -17.38
C SER A 74 -1.27 10.52 -17.00
N LEU A 75 -2.08 11.57 -16.77
CA LEU A 75 -3.52 11.69 -17.03
C LEU A 75 -4.51 10.96 -16.09
N SER A 76 -4.59 11.44 -14.86
CA SER A 76 -5.86 11.96 -14.34
C SER A 76 -5.67 13.47 -14.12
N ASN A 77 -6.71 14.29 -13.90
CA ASN A 77 -6.64 15.76 -13.86
C ASN A 77 -5.74 16.37 -12.74
N LEU A 78 -4.90 15.58 -12.08
CA LEU A 78 -3.88 15.99 -11.10
C LEU A 78 -2.52 15.37 -11.50
N GLU A 79 -1.54 16.20 -11.84
CA GLU A 79 -0.15 15.74 -12.00
C GLU A 79 0.39 15.29 -10.63
N ILE A 80 0.42 13.98 -10.38
CA ILE A 80 1.10 13.43 -9.20
C ILE A 80 2.54 13.05 -9.61
N PRO A 81 3.57 13.74 -9.12
CA PRO A 81 4.97 13.38 -9.37
C PRO A 81 5.42 12.18 -8.53
N CYS A 82 6.18 11.25 -9.13
CA CYS A 82 6.99 10.26 -8.41
C CYS A 82 8.27 10.89 -7.92
N TYR A 83 8.68 10.50 -6.71
CA TYR A 83 9.97 10.85 -6.15
C TYR A 83 10.76 9.60 -5.77
N PHE A 84 12.08 9.72 -5.76
CA PHE A 84 12.97 8.68 -5.25
C PHE A 84 14.02 9.25 -4.30
N LEU A 85 14.42 8.44 -3.32
CA LEU A 85 15.65 8.64 -2.55
C LEU A 85 16.77 7.83 -3.21
N PRO A 86 17.93 8.43 -3.51
CA PRO A 86 19.11 7.73 -4.00
C PRO A 86 19.56 6.62 -3.03
N GLU A 87 20.41 5.72 -3.51
CA GLU A 87 21.11 4.79 -2.62
C GLU A 87 21.99 5.54 -1.62
N ARG A 88 22.07 5.01 -0.39
CA ARG A 88 22.87 5.56 0.71
C ARG A 88 22.41 6.93 1.21
N THR A 89 21.17 7.29 0.94
CA THR A 89 20.55 8.48 1.54
C THR A 89 20.20 8.16 3.00
N PRO A 90 20.76 8.91 3.97
CA PRO A 90 20.39 8.74 5.38
C PRO A 90 18.93 9.17 5.58
N LEU A 91 18.18 8.42 6.39
CA LEU A 91 16.87 8.87 6.85
C LEU A 91 17.03 9.95 7.92
N ALA A 92 16.04 10.83 7.99
CA ALA A 92 15.98 11.85 9.04
C ALA A 92 15.91 11.20 10.43
N GLU A 93 16.43 11.91 11.44
CA GLU A 93 16.36 11.46 12.83
C GLU A 93 14.91 11.20 13.25
N GLY A 94 14.69 10.06 13.92
CA GLY A 94 13.36 9.64 14.33
C GLY A 94 12.56 8.90 13.26
N LEU A 95 13.16 8.56 12.11
CA LEU A 95 12.58 7.70 11.08
C LEU A 95 13.41 6.42 10.86
N VAL A 96 12.72 5.36 10.40
CA VAL A 96 13.34 4.10 9.99
C VAL A 96 12.65 3.54 8.75
N LEU A 97 13.42 2.94 7.84
CA LEU A 97 12.90 2.20 6.70
C LEU A 97 12.73 0.75 7.10
N ILE A 98 11.55 0.17 6.95
CA ILE A 98 11.26 -1.22 7.35
C ILE A 98 10.82 -2.00 6.13
N TYR A 99 11.52 -3.09 5.82
CA TYR A 99 11.10 -4.03 4.79
C TYR A 99 9.87 -4.80 5.25
N THR A 100 8.86 -4.88 4.38
CA THR A 100 7.59 -5.54 4.71
C THR A 100 7.41 -6.84 3.92
N TYR A 101 7.38 -6.78 2.59
CA TYR A 101 7.15 -7.93 1.72
C TYR A 101 7.52 -7.64 0.26
N MET A 102 7.57 -8.68 -0.57
CA MET A 102 7.78 -8.56 -2.02
C MET A 102 6.45 -8.43 -2.75
N MET A 103 6.27 -7.32 -3.45
CA MET A 103 5.12 -7.05 -4.32
C MET A 103 5.25 -7.78 -5.65
N LYS A 104 4.10 -8.11 -6.23
CA LYS A 104 3.98 -8.61 -7.60
C LYS A 104 3.03 -7.70 -8.37
N LEU A 105 3.52 -7.01 -9.38
CA LEU A 105 2.78 -6.02 -10.15
C LEU A 105 2.65 -6.52 -11.59
N ARG A 106 1.44 -6.56 -12.13
CA ARG A 106 1.21 -6.93 -13.52
C ARG A 106 0.84 -5.67 -14.31
N PHE A 107 1.60 -5.40 -15.35
CA PHE A 107 1.43 -4.31 -16.29
C PHE A 107 1.25 -4.85 -17.71
N PRO A 108 0.74 -4.05 -18.67
CA PRO A 108 0.68 -4.46 -20.07
C PRO A 108 2.03 -4.90 -20.65
N SER A 109 3.15 -4.35 -20.17
CA SER A 109 4.50 -4.75 -20.59
C SER A 109 5.00 -6.06 -19.99
N GLY A 110 4.34 -6.57 -18.94
CA GLY A 110 4.72 -7.80 -18.25
C GLY A 110 4.57 -7.71 -16.74
N ILE A 111 5.13 -8.71 -16.05
CA ILE A 111 5.11 -8.78 -14.59
C ILE A 111 6.41 -8.20 -14.04
N GLN A 112 6.28 -7.39 -13.00
CA GLN A 112 7.37 -6.79 -12.25
C GLN A 112 7.26 -7.12 -10.77
N LYS A 113 8.40 -7.39 -10.14
CA LYS A 113 8.55 -7.53 -8.71
C LYS A 113 9.07 -6.24 -8.10
N GLY A 114 8.66 -5.99 -6.86
CA GLY A 114 9.17 -4.87 -6.08
C GLY A 114 9.35 -5.25 -4.62
N LEU A 115 10.33 -4.66 -3.95
CA LEU A 115 10.42 -4.76 -2.49
C LEU A 115 9.60 -3.63 -1.88
N HIS A 116 8.61 -3.95 -1.05
CA HIS A 116 7.80 -2.96 -0.34
C HIS A 116 8.42 -2.61 1.01
N PHE A 117 8.50 -1.32 1.28
CA PHE A 117 8.99 -0.76 2.52
C PHE A 117 8.02 0.27 3.07
N ILE A 118 8.11 0.50 4.38
CA ILE A 118 7.49 1.65 5.03
C ILE A 118 8.56 2.52 5.67
N ILE A 119 8.36 3.83 5.64
CA ILE A 119 9.10 4.80 6.42
C ILE A 119 8.29 5.02 7.69
N ALA A 120 8.76 4.54 8.83
CA ALA A 120 8.01 4.57 10.08
C ALA A 120 8.66 5.52 11.11
N PRO A 121 7.88 6.19 11.97
CA PRO A 121 8.41 6.98 13.07
C PRO A 121 8.98 6.07 14.16
N THR A 122 10.19 6.37 14.65
CA THR A 122 10.80 5.69 15.81
C THR A 122 10.72 6.49 17.10
N VAL A 123 10.24 7.73 17.00
CA VAL A 123 10.05 8.64 18.13
C VAL A 123 8.61 9.16 18.12
N HIS A 124 8.15 9.56 19.29
CA HIS A 124 6.86 10.20 19.45
C HIS A 124 6.87 11.57 18.75
N MET A 125 5.95 11.81 17.81
CA MET A 125 5.88 13.07 17.07
C MET A 125 4.44 13.39 16.68
N THR A 126 4.14 14.66 16.38
CA THR A 126 2.81 15.03 15.87
C THR A 126 2.65 14.55 14.42
N LYS A 127 1.41 14.44 13.95
CA LYS A 127 1.10 14.11 12.56
C LYS A 127 1.75 15.11 11.59
N GLU A 128 1.69 16.40 11.92
CA GLU A 128 2.27 17.48 11.13
C GLU A 128 3.79 17.37 11.07
N ASN A 129 4.45 17.10 12.20
CA ASN A 129 5.90 16.91 12.22
C ASN A 129 6.30 15.71 11.37
N TYR A 130 5.58 14.60 11.47
CA TYR A 130 5.87 13.42 10.68
C TYR A 130 5.75 13.69 9.17
N VAL A 131 4.68 14.37 8.74
CA VAL A 131 4.52 14.83 7.35
C VAL A 131 5.71 15.67 6.91
N GLN A 132 6.11 16.66 7.71
CA GLN A 132 7.19 17.58 7.34
C GLN A 132 8.54 16.87 7.29
N VAL A 133 8.85 15.99 8.24
CA VAL A 133 10.12 15.25 8.26
C VAL A 133 10.22 14.32 7.04
N VAL A 134 9.13 13.64 6.65
CA VAL A 134 9.11 12.83 5.42
C VAL A 134 9.29 13.71 4.19
N LYS A 135 8.59 14.84 4.08
CA LYS A 135 8.70 15.76 2.92
C LYS A 135 10.07 16.40 2.77
N ASN A 136 10.80 16.60 3.87
CA ASN A 136 12.09 17.27 3.86
C ASN A 136 13.27 16.33 3.57
N MET A 137 13.04 15.03 3.32
CA MET A 137 14.10 14.13 2.86
C MET A 137 14.56 14.51 1.44
N ASP A 138 15.76 14.07 1.05
CA ASP A 138 16.40 14.38 -0.24
C ASP A 138 15.73 13.67 -1.43
N TRP A 139 14.46 14.01 -1.69
CA TRP A 139 13.63 13.44 -2.74
C TRP A 139 14.01 14.02 -4.11
N HIS A 140 14.26 13.15 -5.07
CA HIS A 140 14.52 13.50 -6.47
C HIS A 140 13.35 13.12 -7.35
N LEU A 141 13.01 13.95 -8.34
CA LEU A 141 11.91 13.67 -9.26
C LEU A 141 12.25 12.46 -10.17
N CYS A 142 11.34 11.49 -10.26
CA CYS A 142 11.47 10.36 -11.18
C CYS A 142 11.35 10.82 -12.64
N THR A 143 12.23 10.32 -13.52
CA THR A 143 12.20 10.60 -14.97
C THR A 143 11.56 9.49 -15.80
N ILE A 144 11.19 8.38 -15.17
CA ILE A 144 10.67 7.18 -15.82
C ILE A 144 9.18 7.38 -16.17
N LYS A 145 8.79 7.06 -17.41
CA LYS A 145 7.41 7.13 -17.89
C LYS A 145 6.74 5.76 -17.79
N ALA A 146 5.97 5.50 -16.74
CA ALA A 146 5.26 4.23 -16.56
C ALA A 146 3.79 4.39 -16.14
N SER A 147 3.23 5.59 -16.32
CA SER A 147 1.84 5.93 -16.00
C SER A 147 0.78 5.28 -16.88
N ILE A 148 1.03 5.13 -18.19
CA ILE A 148 0.04 4.55 -19.11
C ILE A 148 -0.23 3.10 -18.73
N GLU A 149 0.82 2.37 -18.38
CA GLU A 149 0.74 0.97 -18.00
C GLU A 149 0.03 0.74 -16.66
N MET A 150 0.15 1.71 -15.73
CA MET A 150 -0.58 1.73 -14.44
C MET A 150 -2.04 2.19 -14.55
N ASN A 151 -2.53 2.59 -15.73
CA ASN A 151 -3.95 2.92 -15.89
C ASN A 151 -4.79 1.69 -16.25
N GLU A 152 -4.15 0.63 -16.72
CA GLU A 152 -4.81 -0.59 -17.15
C GLU A 152 -4.48 -1.70 -16.17
N LEU A 153 -5.49 -2.21 -15.47
CA LEU A 153 -5.36 -3.42 -14.69
C LEU A 153 -5.36 -4.61 -15.66
N VAL A 154 -4.33 -5.44 -15.60
CA VAL A 154 -4.22 -6.60 -16.49
C VAL A 154 -4.86 -7.83 -15.84
N PHE A 155 -5.90 -8.35 -16.48
CA PHE A 155 -6.58 -9.58 -16.10
C PHE A 155 -6.89 -10.46 -17.32
N PHE A 156 -7.08 -11.76 -17.08
CA PHE A 156 -7.42 -12.79 -18.05
C PHE A 156 -8.55 -13.68 -17.53
N ASP A 157 -9.32 -14.29 -18.42
CA ASP A 157 -10.42 -15.20 -18.05
C ASP A 157 -9.95 -16.37 -17.16
N GLU A 158 -8.70 -16.83 -17.35
CA GLU A 158 -8.08 -17.94 -16.62
C GLU A 158 -7.40 -17.53 -15.30
N ASP A 159 -7.41 -16.24 -14.93
CA ASP A 159 -6.73 -15.77 -13.70
C ASP A 159 -7.33 -16.37 -12.42
N LEU A 160 -8.55 -16.89 -12.47
CA LEU A 160 -9.21 -17.54 -11.34
C LEU A 160 -9.20 -19.06 -11.42
N ASP A 161 -8.61 -19.64 -12.46
CA ASP A 161 -8.48 -21.09 -12.58
C ASP A 161 -7.69 -21.63 -11.39
N ASN A 162 -8.28 -22.62 -10.72
CA ASN A 162 -7.73 -23.29 -9.53
C ASN A 162 -7.63 -22.41 -8.26
N VAL A 163 -8.31 -21.26 -8.20
CA VAL A 163 -8.56 -20.58 -6.91
C VAL A 163 -9.69 -21.33 -6.19
N GLU A 164 -9.35 -22.09 -5.16
CA GLU A 164 -10.34 -22.92 -4.44
C GLU A 164 -11.20 -22.13 -3.44
N ASP A 165 -10.64 -21.07 -2.85
CA ASP A 165 -11.35 -20.25 -1.86
C ASP A 165 -12.19 -19.18 -2.54
N PHE A 166 -13.51 -19.31 -2.45
CA PHE A 166 -14.44 -18.37 -3.08
C PHE A 166 -14.30 -16.94 -2.55
N ARG A 167 -13.87 -16.74 -1.30
CA ARG A 167 -13.59 -15.40 -0.76
C ARG A 167 -12.42 -14.75 -1.50
N MET A 168 -11.44 -15.53 -1.94
CA MET A 168 -10.31 -15.02 -2.72
C MET A 168 -10.72 -14.70 -4.17
N ILE A 169 -11.67 -15.44 -4.74
CA ILE A 169 -12.31 -15.09 -6.02
C ILE A 169 -13.03 -13.75 -5.91
N GLU A 170 -13.82 -13.55 -4.86
CA GLU A 170 -14.57 -12.30 -4.69
C GLU A 170 -13.66 -11.14 -4.32
N LEU A 171 -12.60 -11.39 -3.55
CA LEU A 171 -11.56 -10.41 -3.27
C LEU A 171 -10.86 -9.92 -4.56
N TYR A 172 -10.61 -10.82 -5.51
CA TYR A 172 -10.03 -10.46 -6.80
C TYR A 172 -10.88 -9.42 -7.54
N TRP A 173 -12.19 -9.65 -7.65
CA TRP A 173 -13.13 -8.72 -8.26
C TRP A 173 -13.29 -7.43 -7.44
N LEU A 174 -13.26 -7.51 -6.11
CA LEU A 174 -13.28 -6.32 -5.25
C LEU A 174 -12.04 -5.44 -5.47
N MET A 175 -10.86 -6.03 -5.71
CA MET A 175 -9.65 -5.27 -6.04
C MET A 175 -9.72 -4.61 -7.42
N GLU A 176 -10.34 -5.25 -8.43
CA GLU A 176 -10.62 -4.60 -9.71
C GLU A 176 -11.52 -3.37 -9.51
N ILE A 177 -12.64 -3.53 -8.79
CA ILE A 177 -13.57 -2.42 -8.50
C ILE A 177 -12.86 -1.30 -7.75
N TRP A 178 -12.01 -1.63 -6.78
CA TRP A 178 -11.26 -0.64 -6.03
C TRP A 178 -10.22 0.07 -6.89
N TYR A 179 -9.50 -0.66 -7.76
CA TYR A 179 -8.54 -0.11 -8.70
C TYR A 179 -9.15 0.96 -9.61
N GLU A 180 -10.31 0.67 -10.21
CA GLU A 180 -11.00 1.60 -11.10
C GLU A 180 -11.41 2.91 -10.40
N LYS A 181 -11.72 2.82 -9.11
CA LYS A 181 -12.25 3.94 -8.30
C LYS A 181 -11.19 4.67 -7.51
N ALA A 182 -10.02 4.07 -7.34
CA ALA A 182 -8.90 4.65 -6.63
C ALA A 182 -8.52 6.01 -7.24
N THR A 183 -8.48 7.02 -6.37
CA THR A 183 -8.16 8.41 -6.75
C THR A 183 -6.68 8.74 -6.61
N ASN A 184 -5.89 7.85 -5.98
CA ASN A 184 -4.45 7.97 -5.84
C ASN A 184 -3.74 6.70 -6.34
N ASP A 185 -2.48 6.87 -6.73
CA ASP A 185 -1.69 5.83 -7.38
C ASP A 185 -1.25 4.71 -6.41
N MET A 186 -1.14 4.99 -5.10
CA MET A 186 -0.78 3.96 -4.13
C MET A 186 -1.90 2.93 -3.98
N ASP A 187 -3.15 3.37 -3.91
CA ASP A 187 -4.29 2.47 -3.85
C ASP A 187 -4.38 1.60 -5.11
N ARG A 188 -4.10 2.17 -6.30
CA ARG A 188 -4.01 1.38 -7.55
C ARG A 188 -2.88 0.37 -7.52
N LEU A 189 -1.70 0.77 -7.03
CA LEU A 189 -0.55 -0.13 -6.89
C LEU A 189 -0.87 -1.30 -5.95
N TYR A 190 -1.56 -1.02 -4.86
CA TYR A 190 -2.00 -2.01 -3.88
C TYR A 190 -3.05 -2.97 -4.41
N ALA A 191 -4.07 -2.43 -5.10
CA ALA A 191 -5.06 -3.25 -5.78
C ALA A 191 -4.38 -4.16 -6.81
N ASN A 192 -3.43 -3.64 -7.61
CA ASN A 192 -2.66 -4.42 -8.57
C ASN A 192 -1.82 -5.51 -7.88
N ASP A 193 -1.14 -5.22 -6.76
CA ASP A 193 -0.38 -6.22 -6.01
C ASP A 193 -1.25 -7.37 -5.51
N ILE A 194 -2.38 -7.07 -4.88
CA ILE A 194 -3.29 -8.09 -4.35
C ILE A 194 -3.91 -8.89 -5.49
N HIS A 195 -4.42 -8.20 -6.52
CA HIS A 195 -5.03 -8.81 -7.70
C HIS A 195 -4.05 -9.76 -8.41
N THR A 196 -2.83 -9.29 -8.67
CA THR A 196 -1.76 -10.08 -9.31
C THR A 196 -1.31 -11.25 -8.43
N TRP A 197 -1.21 -11.04 -7.11
CA TRP A 197 -0.89 -12.11 -6.17
C TRP A 197 -1.94 -13.21 -6.21
N ILE A 198 -3.22 -12.87 -6.23
CA ILE A 198 -4.30 -13.86 -6.35
C ILE A 198 -4.20 -14.62 -7.67
N ALA A 199 -4.06 -13.90 -8.78
CA ALA A 199 -3.98 -14.49 -10.11
C ALA A 199 -2.79 -15.44 -10.31
N LEU A 200 -1.63 -15.13 -9.73
CA LEU A 200 -0.41 -15.90 -9.94
C LEU A 200 -0.20 -17.00 -8.91
N ASP A 201 -0.49 -16.73 -7.64
CA ASP A 201 -0.12 -17.62 -6.54
C ASP A 201 -1.29 -18.47 -6.04
N LYS A 202 -2.52 -18.16 -6.47
CA LYS A 202 -3.75 -18.87 -6.07
C LYS A 202 -3.87 -19.07 -4.55
N PRO A 203 -3.67 -18.02 -3.74
CA PRO A 203 -3.70 -18.12 -2.28
C PRO A 203 -5.08 -18.49 -1.76
N SER A 204 -5.11 -19.16 -0.60
CA SER A 204 -6.31 -19.29 0.23
C SER A 204 -6.51 -18.05 1.10
N PHE A 205 -7.69 -17.90 1.71
CA PHE A 205 -7.90 -16.84 2.70
C PHE A 205 -6.99 -17.02 3.93
N GLN A 206 -6.65 -18.26 4.29
CA GLN A 206 -5.73 -18.54 5.39
C GLN A 206 -4.31 -18.02 5.10
N ASP A 207 -3.89 -18.01 3.83
CA ASP A 207 -2.61 -17.41 3.41
C ASP A 207 -2.66 -15.88 3.55
N LEU A 208 -3.80 -15.25 3.25
CA LEU A 208 -4.00 -13.82 3.49
C LEU A 208 -3.87 -13.48 4.98
N LEU A 209 -4.50 -14.26 5.87
CA LEU A 209 -4.39 -14.08 7.32
C LEU A 209 -2.96 -14.25 7.86
N GLN A 210 -2.13 -15.06 7.20
CA GLN A 210 -0.71 -15.20 7.54
C GLN A 210 0.15 -14.06 6.94
N HIS A 211 -0.40 -13.30 5.99
CA HIS A 211 0.27 -12.22 5.30
C HIS A 211 -0.25 -10.84 5.73
N GLU A 212 -0.02 -10.49 7.00
CA GLU A 212 -0.49 -9.25 7.66
C GLU A 212 -0.36 -7.96 6.80
N PRO A 213 0.75 -7.69 6.07
CA PRO A 213 0.82 -6.49 5.21
C PRO A 213 -0.26 -6.44 4.13
N ARG A 214 -0.54 -7.56 3.46
CA ARG A 214 -1.59 -7.62 2.42
C ARG A 214 -2.96 -7.63 3.05
N ALA A 215 -3.15 -8.34 4.17
CA ALA A 215 -4.38 -8.30 4.94
C ALA A 215 -4.74 -6.88 5.37
N TYR A 216 -3.74 -6.09 5.78
CA TYR A 216 -3.94 -4.70 6.18
C TYR A 216 -4.34 -3.81 5.00
N ILE A 217 -3.72 -4.00 3.84
CA ILE A 217 -4.08 -3.30 2.61
C ILE A 217 -5.51 -3.67 2.18
N VAL A 218 -5.86 -4.96 2.17
CA VAL A 218 -7.22 -5.44 1.88
C VAL A 218 -8.21 -4.81 2.85
N PHE A 219 -7.91 -4.82 4.15
CA PHE A 219 -8.77 -4.20 5.16
C PHE A 219 -9.02 -2.72 4.86
N CYS A 220 -7.96 -1.95 4.61
CA CYS A 220 -8.07 -0.52 4.28
C CYS A 220 -8.88 -0.30 3.00
N ALA A 221 -8.67 -1.13 1.98
CA ALA A 221 -9.39 -1.09 0.72
C ALA A 221 -10.89 -1.29 0.95
N LEU A 222 -11.28 -2.41 1.56
CA LEU A 222 -12.67 -2.78 1.80
C LEU A 222 -13.38 -1.81 2.75
N ALA A 223 -12.70 -1.32 3.79
CA ALA A 223 -13.25 -0.31 4.70
C ALA A 223 -13.45 1.06 4.02
N SER A 224 -12.68 1.37 2.99
CA SER A 224 -12.81 2.63 2.23
C SER A 224 -13.87 2.57 1.13
N MET A 225 -14.30 1.37 0.72
CA MET A 225 -15.33 1.17 -0.28
C MET A 225 -16.71 1.48 0.33
N ASN A 226 -17.17 2.74 0.19
CA ASN A 226 -18.49 3.16 0.67
C ASN A 226 -19.63 2.27 0.14
N ALA A 227 -20.72 2.10 0.91
CA ALA A 227 -21.97 1.47 0.42
C ALA A 227 -22.59 2.18 -0.81
N ASN A 228 -22.26 3.47 -1.01
CA ASN A 228 -22.68 4.26 -2.18
C ASN A 228 -21.77 4.06 -3.40
N THR A 229 -20.65 3.35 -3.21
CA THR A 229 -19.90 2.79 -4.31
C THR A 229 -20.74 1.64 -4.80
N PRO A 230 -21.33 1.68 -6.01
CA PRO A 230 -22.02 0.51 -6.53
C PRO A 230 -20.95 -0.55 -6.73
N VAL A 231 -20.81 -1.40 -5.73
CA VAL A 231 -20.34 -2.75 -5.89
C VAL A 231 -21.47 -3.38 -6.68
N SER A 232 -21.28 -3.46 -8.00
CA SER A 232 -22.34 -3.53 -9.01
C SER A 232 -23.22 -4.78 -8.88
N TYR A 233 -22.86 -5.70 -7.98
CA TYR A 233 -23.57 -6.93 -7.75
C TYR A 233 -23.65 -7.25 -6.25
N VAL A 234 -24.80 -7.79 -5.85
CA VAL A 234 -25.11 -8.20 -4.46
C VAL A 234 -24.05 -9.14 -3.90
N THR A 235 -23.49 -10.00 -4.73
CA THR A 235 -22.42 -10.94 -4.36
C THR A 235 -21.21 -10.22 -3.77
N GLN A 236 -20.62 -9.26 -4.48
CA GLN A 236 -19.43 -8.58 -3.96
C GLN A 236 -19.74 -7.73 -2.71
N LEU A 237 -20.97 -7.21 -2.53
CA LEU A 237 -21.35 -6.54 -1.28
C LEU A 237 -21.36 -7.51 -0.09
N THR A 238 -21.89 -8.73 -0.29
CA THR A 238 -21.88 -9.77 0.74
C THR A 238 -20.44 -10.14 1.12
N TYR A 239 -19.59 -10.40 0.13
CA TYR A 239 -18.21 -10.81 0.38
C TYR A 239 -17.32 -9.68 0.89
N GLN A 240 -17.59 -8.42 0.55
CA GLN A 240 -16.93 -7.27 1.18
C GLN A 240 -17.15 -7.32 2.69
N GLY A 241 -18.40 -7.48 3.14
CA GLY A 241 -18.73 -7.54 4.57
C GLY A 241 -18.16 -8.78 5.26
N GLU A 242 -18.24 -9.95 4.62
CA GLU A 242 -17.70 -11.21 5.15
C GLU A 242 -16.18 -11.14 5.34
N ILE A 243 -15.44 -10.75 4.30
CA ILE A 243 -13.98 -10.63 4.35
C ILE A 243 -13.55 -9.59 5.37
N LEU A 244 -14.22 -8.43 5.39
CA LEU A 244 -13.91 -7.36 6.35
C LEU A 244 -14.09 -7.86 7.78
N GLY A 245 -15.21 -8.52 8.08
CA GLY A 245 -15.49 -9.08 9.41
C GLY A 245 -14.45 -10.12 9.85
N GLU A 246 -14.04 -11.02 8.95
CA GLU A 246 -12.99 -11.99 9.27
C GLU A 246 -11.62 -11.33 9.56
N LEU A 247 -11.30 -10.24 8.86
CA LEU A 247 -10.09 -9.46 9.12
C LEU A 247 -10.18 -8.70 10.45
N GLU A 248 -11.35 -8.17 10.81
CA GLU A 248 -11.59 -7.58 12.14
C GLU A 248 -11.39 -8.60 13.26
N ASP A 249 -11.96 -9.80 13.10
CA ASP A 249 -11.84 -10.89 14.08
C ASP A 249 -10.39 -11.37 14.22
N ALA A 250 -9.66 -11.48 13.11
CA ALA A 250 -8.28 -11.98 13.10
C ALA A 250 -7.26 -10.97 13.67
N PHE A 251 -7.43 -9.67 13.39
CA PHE A 251 -6.42 -8.65 13.70
C PHE A 251 -6.86 -7.61 14.73
N GLY A 252 -8.15 -7.56 15.07
CA GLY A 252 -8.72 -6.58 16.01
C GLY A 252 -8.82 -5.16 15.43
N TRP A 253 -8.72 -5.00 14.12
CA TRP A 253 -8.92 -3.72 13.44
C TRP A 253 -10.41 -3.33 13.45
N ARG A 254 -10.70 -2.03 13.30
CA ARG A 254 -12.09 -1.54 13.30
C ARG A 254 -12.32 -0.57 12.17
N GLU A 255 -13.38 -0.79 11.40
CA GLU A 255 -13.77 0.10 10.29
C GLU A 255 -13.96 1.57 10.72
N ALA A 256 -14.50 1.79 11.92
CA ALA A 256 -14.69 3.12 12.53
C ALA A 256 -13.39 3.94 12.65
N GLU A 257 -12.23 3.27 12.75
CA GLU A 257 -10.94 3.94 12.79
C GLU A 257 -10.58 4.55 11.43
N PHE A 258 -11.23 4.12 10.34
CA PHE A 258 -10.93 4.49 8.96
C PHE A 258 -11.91 5.52 8.36
N TYR A 259 -13.13 5.67 8.90
CA TYR A 259 -14.04 6.78 8.50
C TYR A 259 -13.48 8.16 8.81
N ASP A 260 -13.37 9.04 7.81
CA ASP A 260 -12.96 10.42 8.02
C ASP A 260 -14.09 11.17 8.75
N ASN A 261 -13.86 11.54 10.02
CA ASN A 261 -14.81 12.32 10.82
C ASN A 261 -14.97 13.76 10.29
N SER A 262 -14.34 14.12 9.16
CA SER A 262 -14.52 15.40 8.49
C SER A 262 -15.93 15.62 7.92
N MET A 263 -16.82 14.62 7.95
CA MET A 263 -18.23 14.78 7.55
C MET A 263 -19.23 14.95 8.70
N VAL A 264 -18.78 15.08 9.96
CA VAL A 264 -19.70 15.23 11.11
C VAL A 264 -19.94 16.69 11.53
N ASN A 265 -19.27 17.67 10.93
CA ASN A 265 -19.47 19.11 11.24
C ASN A 265 -20.22 19.88 10.15
N THR A 266 -21.32 19.32 9.65
CA THR A 266 -22.39 20.12 9.04
C THR A 266 -23.74 19.60 9.52
N ASN A 267 -24.18 20.10 10.68
CA ASN A 267 -25.57 20.45 10.98
C ASN A 267 -25.60 21.29 12.26
#